data_AF-A0A920R8T1-F1
#
_entry.id   AF-A0A920R8T1-F1
#
_cell.length_a   1.000
_cell.length_b   1.000
_cell.length_c   1.000
_cell.angle_alpha   90.00
_cell.angle_beta   90.00
_cell.angle_gamma   90.00
#
_symmetry.space_group_name_H-M   'P 1'
#
loop_
_entity.id
_entity.type
_entity.pdbx_description
1 polymer ?
#
loop_
_entity_poly.entity_id
_entity_poly.type
_entity_poly.pdbx_seq_one_letter_code
_entity_poly.pdbx_strand_id
1 'polypeptide(L)'
;MQGSVGVASLLPRWWQQDELLPYAITRESDLSLPSFDQPDLSNQQDRDYRVNEIVFTSEDRGRLAPMTSFADTPFWEELNNLSNMAPLPTDLRAGAWANLEQAINELTASEEELYVISGPLYEIKGTLNTRSIVGSLPSRYFKIVATEDNYASFVFNADLPIHADYCDQIESINAIQQSSGLSLFPELETELTPGLYSSLRCQQP
;
A
#
# COMPACT_ATOMS: atom_id res chain seq x y z
N MET A 1 -9.83 -8.76 -11.14
CA MET A 1 -10.15 -7.75 -10.12
C MET A 1 -8.84 -7.40 -9.46
N GLN A 2 -8.27 -6.24 -9.78
CA GLN A 2 -6.98 -5.83 -9.22
C GLN A 2 -7.27 -4.76 -8.18
N GLY A 3 -7.39 -5.17 -6.92
CA GLY A 3 -7.04 -4.26 -5.83
C GLY A 3 -5.56 -3.96 -5.99
N SER A 4 -5.18 -2.69 -5.86
CA SER A 4 -3.78 -2.31 -5.89
C SER A 4 -3.11 -2.69 -4.57
N VAL A 5 -2.01 -3.43 -4.64
CA VAL A 5 -1.07 -3.61 -3.53
C VAL A 5 0.10 -2.66 -3.78
N GLY A 6 0.40 -1.81 -2.80
CA GLY A 6 1.62 -1.03 -2.80
C GLY A 6 2.75 -1.86 -2.22
N VAL A 7 3.81 -2.09 -3.00
CA VAL A 7 5.05 -2.72 -2.54
C VAL A 7 6.17 -1.71 -2.70
N ALA A 8 6.98 -1.55 -1.66
CA ALA A 8 8.09 -0.63 -1.62
C ALA A 8 9.28 -1.30 -0.95
N SER A 9 10.44 -1.31 -1.62
CA SER A 9 11.73 -1.55 -0.98
C SER A 9 12.34 -0.20 -0.63
N LEU A 10 12.56 0.03 0.65
CA LEU A 10 13.14 1.23 1.24
C LEU A 10 14.56 0.89 1.67
N LEU A 11 15.47 1.06 0.72
CA LEU A 11 16.90 1.03 0.99
C LEU A 11 17.29 2.32 1.75
N PRO A 12 18.41 2.34 2.48
CA PRO A 12 18.93 3.55 3.09
C PRO A 12 19.32 4.50 1.95
N ARG A 13 19.65 5.75 2.25
CA ARG A 13 19.83 6.84 1.25
C ARG A 13 21.05 6.69 0.30
N TRP A 14 21.44 5.47 -0.02
CA TRP A 14 22.45 5.10 -0.98
C TRP A 14 21.90 4.02 -1.92
N TRP A 15 22.40 4.02 -3.14
CA TRP A 15 21.79 3.32 -4.27
C TRP A 15 22.15 1.83 -4.27
N GLN A 16 21.14 0.96 -4.27
CA GLN A 16 21.26 -0.44 -4.62
C GLN A 16 20.05 -0.82 -5.51
N GLN A 17 20.30 -1.55 -6.59
CA GLN A 17 19.26 -2.03 -7.48
C GLN A 17 18.57 -3.21 -6.79
N ASP A 18 17.26 -3.12 -6.59
CA ASP A 18 16.45 -4.17 -5.94
C ASP A 18 16.46 -5.46 -6.79
N GLU A 19 16.98 -6.55 -6.22
CA GLU A 19 17.10 -7.88 -6.87
C GLU A 19 15.91 -8.82 -6.54
N LEU A 20 14.86 -8.34 -5.87
CA LEU A 20 13.79 -9.21 -5.37
C LEU A 20 12.75 -9.68 -6.40
N LEU A 21 13.15 -9.88 -7.65
CA LEU A 21 12.37 -10.64 -8.62
C LEU A 21 13.30 -11.61 -9.38
N PRO A 22 13.34 -12.92 -9.03
CA PRO A 22 13.97 -13.94 -9.86
C PRO A 22 13.09 -14.29 -11.07
N TYR A 23 12.70 -13.26 -11.82
CA TYR A 23 12.35 -13.40 -13.22
C TYR A 23 12.83 -12.15 -13.93
N ALA A 24 13.95 -12.31 -14.63
CA ALA A 24 14.39 -11.39 -15.65
C ALA A 24 13.21 -11.06 -16.55
N ILE A 25 12.65 -9.87 -16.42
CA ILE A 25 11.99 -9.24 -17.56
C ILE A 25 13.14 -8.90 -18.48
N THR A 26 13.47 -9.84 -19.36
CA THR A 26 14.19 -9.56 -20.59
C THR A 26 13.44 -8.40 -21.24
N ARG A 27 13.96 -7.18 -21.09
CA ARG A 27 13.54 -6.05 -21.91
C ARG A 27 13.98 -6.39 -23.32
N GLU A 28 13.16 -7.15 -24.04
CA GLU A 28 13.11 -7.07 -25.49
C GLU A 28 12.57 -5.67 -25.81
N SER A 29 13.52 -4.74 -25.88
CA SER A 29 13.38 -3.49 -26.59
C SER A 29 13.21 -3.81 -28.07
N ASP A 30 12.03 -4.26 -28.47
CA ASP A 30 11.61 -4.19 -29.86
C ASP A 30 10.53 -3.09 -29.98
N LEU A 31 10.98 -1.96 -30.50
CA LEU A 31 10.31 -0.67 -30.60
C LEU A 31 9.24 -0.66 -31.70
N SER A 32 8.21 -1.52 -31.60
CA SER A 32 7.08 -1.46 -32.53
C SER A 32 5.75 -2.00 -31.98
N LEU A 33 5.25 -1.42 -30.88
CA LEU A 33 3.84 -1.53 -30.49
C LEU A 33 3.24 -0.15 -30.21
N PRO A 34 1.96 0.08 -30.55
CA PRO A 34 1.37 1.41 -30.60
C PRO A 34 1.32 2.00 -29.19
N SER A 35 1.74 3.26 -29.10
CA SER A 35 1.49 4.09 -27.91
C SER A 35 0.02 3.98 -27.54
N PHE A 36 -0.26 3.36 -26.39
CA PHE A 36 -1.57 3.47 -25.77
C PHE A 36 -1.64 4.88 -25.17
N ASP A 37 -2.12 5.83 -25.99
CA ASP A 37 -2.59 7.10 -25.48
C ASP A 37 -3.79 6.80 -24.57
N GLN A 38 -3.59 6.93 -23.26
CA GLN A 38 -4.70 6.95 -22.33
C GLN A 38 -5.55 8.17 -22.69
N PRO A 39 -6.80 8.01 -23.11
CA PRO A 39 -7.62 9.15 -23.48
C PRO A 39 -7.76 10.07 -22.27
N ASP A 40 -7.46 11.35 -22.45
CA ASP A 40 -7.70 12.36 -21.44
C ASP A 40 -9.22 12.51 -21.22
N LEU A 41 -9.70 11.93 -20.13
CA LEU A 41 -11.12 11.94 -19.75
C LEU A 41 -11.48 13.13 -18.86
N SER A 42 -10.57 14.09 -18.63
CA SER A 42 -10.81 15.25 -17.78
C SER A 42 -11.89 16.21 -18.34
N ASN A 43 -12.12 16.19 -19.66
CA ASN A 43 -12.95 17.16 -20.37
C ASN A 43 -14.34 16.64 -20.80
N GLN A 44 -14.78 15.47 -20.34
CA GLN A 44 -16.14 15.00 -20.67
C GLN A 44 -17.17 15.60 -19.71
N GLN A 45 -17.84 16.68 -20.16
CA GLN A 45 -18.94 17.38 -19.48
C GLN A 45 -20.10 16.47 -18.99
N ASP A 46 -20.14 15.21 -19.42
CA ASP A 46 -21.19 14.24 -19.08
C ASP A 46 -20.81 13.23 -17.98
N ARG A 47 -19.59 13.31 -17.40
CA ARG A 47 -19.15 12.39 -16.32
C ARG A 47 -20.02 12.48 -15.07
N ASP A 48 -20.38 13.70 -14.65
CA ASP A 48 -21.14 13.95 -13.42
C ASP A 48 -22.60 13.43 -13.48
N TYR A 49 -23.12 13.16 -14.68
CA TYR A 49 -24.48 12.64 -14.87
C TYR A 49 -24.55 11.11 -14.92
N ARG A 50 -23.41 10.40 -14.84
CA ARG A 50 -23.37 8.94 -14.80
C ARG A 50 -23.59 8.43 -13.37
N VAL A 51 -24.86 8.23 -13.02
CA VAL A 51 -25.33 7.77 -11.69
C VAL A 51 -24.68 6.47 -11.19
N ASN A 52 -24.07 5.67 -12.08
CA ASN A 52 -23.42 4.41 -11.73
C ASN A 52 -21.88 4.47 -11.73
N GLU A 53 -21.28 5.63 -11.93
CA GLU A 53 -19.82 5.80 -11.90
C GLU A 53 -19.42 6.47 -10.58
N ILE A 54 -18.65 5.75 -9.76
CA ILE A 54 -18.05 6.34 -8.57
C ILE A 54 -16.83 7.14 -9.03
N VAL A 55 -16.99 8.46 -9.06
CA VAL A 55 -15.89 9.39 -9.33
C VAL A 55 -15.12 9.61 -8.03
N PHE A 56 -14.02 8.88 -7.87
CA PHE A 56 -13.06 9.20 -6.81
C PHE A 56 -12.29 10.46 -7.24
N THR A 57 -12.52 11.57 -6.55
CA THR A 57 -11.70 12.76 -6.75
C THR A 57 -10.25 12.46 -6.32
N SER A 58 -9.28 13.21 -6.85
CA SER A 58 -7.87 13.07 -6.42
C SER A 58 -7.68 13.31 -4.92
N GLU A 59 -8.61 14.03 -4.28
CA GLU A 59 -8.64 14.30 -2.84
C GLU A 59 -9.05 13.07 -2.01
N ASP A 60 -9.84 12.15 -2.60
CA ASP A 60 -10.31 10.93 -1.94
C ASP A 60 -9.30 9.77 -2.03
N ARG A 61 -8.17 9.98 -2.74
CA ARG A 61 -7.15 8.96 -2.98
C ARG A 61 -5.93 9.20 -2.11
N GLY A 62 -5.58 8.21 -1.29
CA GLY A 62 -4.32 8.16 -0.54
C GLY A 62 -3.31 7.23 -1.21
N ARG A 63 -2.02 7.53 -1.01
CA ARG A 63 -0.93 6.65 -1.45
C ARG A 63 -0.81 5.46 -0.51
N LEU A 64 -0.55 4.29 -1.08
CA LEU A 64 -0.27 3.07 -0.32
C LEU A 64 1.21 3.05 0.11
N ALA A 65 2.11 3.27 -0.86
CA ALA A 65 3.52 3.49 -0.60
C ALA A 65 3.82 4.99 -0.34
N PRO A 66 4.53 5.33 0.75
CA PRO A 66 4.84 6.70 1.14
C PRO A 66 5.75 7.40 0.13
N MET A 67 5.37 8.59 -0.33
CA MET A 67 6.20 9.40 -1.23
C MET A 67 7.50 9.89 -0.56
N THR A 68 7.45 10.18 0.73
CA THR A 68 8.59 10.69 1.50
C THR A 68 9.75 9.72 1.57
N SER A 69 9.49 8.41 1.53
CA SER A 69 10.54 7.40 1.58
C SER A 69 11.35 7.30 0.27
N PHE A 70 10.80 7.85 -0.82
CA PHE A 70 11.40 7.81 -2.16
C PHE A 70 11.75 9.19 -2.71
N ALA A 71 11.60 10.26 -1.91
CA ALA A 71 11.71 11.63 -2.37
C ALA A 71 13.08 12.02 -2.97
N ASP A 72 14.13 11.25 -2.67
CA ASP A 72 15.49 11.43 -3.20
C ASP A 72 15.91 10.29 -4.16
N THR A 73 14.93 9.59 -4.71
CA THR A 73 15.11 8.48 -5.66
C THR A 73 14.47 8.86 -7.01
N PRO A 74 14.85 8.24 -8.14
CA PRO A 74 14.26 8.54 -9.44
C PRO A 74 12.87 7.91 -9.59
N PHE A 75 12.47 7.04 -8.65
CA PHE A 75 11.20 6.32 -8.63
C PHE A 75 10.06 7.13 -7.99
N TRP A 76 10.34 8.34 -7.47
CA TRP A 76 9.33 9.19 -6.84
C TRP A 76 8.13 9.47 -7.76
N GLU A 77 8.37 9.56 -9.06
CA GLU A 77 7.35 9.85 -10.06
C GLU A 77 6.39 8.67 -10.24
N GLU A 78 6.90 7.43 -10.13
CA GLU A 78 6.10 6.20 -10.21
C GLU A 78 5.10 6.07 -9.04
N LEU A 79 5.37 6.72 -7.91
CA LEU A 79 4.46 6.73 -6.76
C LEU A 79 3.20 7.57 -7.00
N ASN A 80 3.18 8.39 -8.06
CA ASN A 80 1.98 9.10 -8.50
C ASN A 80 1.06 8.24 -9.36
N ASN A 81 1.49 7.03 -9.75
CA ASN A 81 0.67 6.12 -10.54
C ASN A 81 -0.59 5.72 -9.78
N LEU A 82 -1.70 5.55 -10.51
CA LEU A 82 -2.97 5.09 -9.95
C LEU A 82 -2.87 3.70 -9.31
N SER A 83 -1.88 2.90 -9.71
CA SER A 83 -1.55 1.61 -9.09
C SER A 83 -1.05 1.75 -7.64
N ASN A 84 -0.62 2.93 -7.21
CA ASN A 84 -0.23 3.21 -5.83
C ASN A 84 -1.32 3.98 -5.04
N MET A 85 -2.52 4.12 -5.60
CA MET A 85 -3.58 4.95 -5.04
C MET A 85 -4.79 4.10 -4.64
N ALA A 86 -5.24 4.23 -3.39
CA ALA A 86 -6.47 3.62 -2.92
C ALA A 86 -7.45 4.70 -2.42
N PRO A 87 -8.78 4.45 -2.41
CA PRO A 87 -9.71 5.29 -1.67
C PRO A 87 -9.30 5.18 -0.20
N LEU A 88 -8.65 6.19 0.37
CA LEU A 88 -8.12 6.15 1.74
C LEU A 88 -8.74 7.32 2.52
N PRO A 89 -9.55 7.06 3.56
CA PRO A 89 -10.23 8.10 4.32
C PRO A 89 -9.26 9.15 4.87
N THR A 90 -9.66 10.42 4.79
CA THR A 90 -8.80 11.55 5.18
C THR A 90 -8.33 11.47 6.63
N ASP A 91 -9.20 11.07 7.56
CA ASP A 91 -8.86 10.94 8.98
C ASP A 91 -7.78 9.87 9.20
N LEU A 92 -7.94 8.71 8.57
CA LEU A 92 -6.93 7.64 8.61
C LEU A 92 -5.61 8.11 7.96
N ARG A 93 -5.70 8.70 6.76
CA ARG A 93 -4.55 9.18 5.98
C ARG A 93 -3.74 10.24 6.71
N ALA A 94 -4.40 11.21 7.33
CA ALA A 94 -3.74 12.30 8.04
C ALA A 94 -3.38 11.97 9.50
N GLY A 95 -3.95 10.88 10.05
CA GLY A 95 -3.72 10.41 11.41
C GLY A 95 -2.75 9.22 11.45
N ALA A 96 -3.23 8.09 11.94
CA ALA A 96 -2.44 6.89 12.21
C ALA A 96 -1.60 6.42 11.01
N TRP A 97 -2.10 6.55 9.77
CA TRP A 97 -1.36 6.17 8.58
C TRP A 97 -0.10 7.02 8.36
N ALA A 98 -0.24 8.36 8.39
CA ALA A 98 0.88 9.28 8.24
C ALA A 98 1.87 9.18 9.40
N ASN A 99 1.38 8.95 10.62
CA ASN A 99 2.23 8.77 11.80
C ASN A 99 3.09 7.50 11.69
N LEU A 100 2.49 6.38 11.23
CA LEU A 100 3.26 5.16 10.94
C LEU A 100 4.27 5.39 9.81
N GLU A 101 3.89 6.09 8.73
CA GLU A 101 4.83 6.41 7.64
C GLU A 101 6.01 7.26 8.11
N GLN A 102 5.78 8.22 9.01
CA GLN A 102 6.86 8.97 9.64
C GLN A 102 7.79 8.07 10.46
N ALA A 103 7.24 7.16 11.28
CA ALA A 103 8.05 6.21 12.04
C ALA A 103 8.89 5.29 11.13
N ILE A 104 8.32 4.81 10.02
CA ILE A 104 9.02 4.01 9.02
C ILE A 104 10.16 4.82 8.37
N ASN A 105 9.90 6.08 7.99
CA ASN A 105 10.94 6.96 7.42
C ASN A 105 12.09 7.23 8.38
N GLU A 106 11.83 7.23 9.69
CA GLU A 106 12.88 7.38 10.70
C GLU A 106 13.66 6.07 10.90
N LEU A 107 12.98 4.92 10.78
CA LEU A 107 13.58 3.59 10.88
C LEU A 107 14.59 3.31 9.74
N THR A 108 14.35 3.83 8.53
CA THR A 108 15.31 3.69 7.40
C THR A 108 16.66 4.37 7.66
N ALA A 109 16.78 5.20 8.69
CA ALA A 109 18.06 5.79 9.08
C ALA A 109 18.95 4.82 9.87
N SER A 110 18.36 3.77 10.48
CA SER A 110 19.08 2.80 11.32
C SER A 110 19.12 1.39 10.73
N GLU A 111 18.17 1.03 9.87
CA GLU A 111 18.10 -0.29 9.23
C GLU A 111 18.76 -0.27 7.84
N GLU A 112 19.36 -1.40 7.46
CA GLU A 112 20.03 -1.55 6.16
C GLU A 112 19.05 -1.73 5.01
N GLU A 113 17.96 -2.48 5.16
CA GLU A 113 16.94 -2.63 4.12
C GLU A 113 15.57 -2.81 4.77
N LEU A 114 14.57 -2.04 4.33
CA LEU A 114 13.19 -2.17 4.79
C LEU A 114 12.25 -2.48 3.62
N TYR A 115 11.39 -3.47 3.78
CA TYR A 115 10.36 -3.84 2.84
C TYR A 115 8.99 -3.44 3.38
N VAL A 116 8.19 -2.74 2.58
CA VAL A 116 6.85 -2.29 2.96
C VAL A 116 5.83 -2.85 1.99
N ILE A 117 4.84 -3.56 2.52
CA ILE A 117 3.67 -4.06 1.78
C ILE A 117 2.42 -3.42 2.37
N SER A 118 1.58 -2.83 1.53
CA SER A 118 0.36 -2.17 1.97
C SER A 118 -0.78 -2.34 0.99
N GLY A 119 -2.01 -2.30 1.50
CA GLY A 119 -3.17 -2.42 0.63
C GLY A 119 -4.51 -2.34 1.35
N PRO A 120 -5.60 -2.22 0.58
CA PRO A 120 -6.96 -2.29 1.09
C PRO A 120 -7.38 -3.74 1.41
N LEU A 121 -8.23 -3.89 2.42
CA LEU A 121 -8.98 -5.11 2.74
C LEU A 121 -10.46 -4.85 2.51
N TYR A 122 -11.11 -5.77 1.79
CA TYR A 122 -12.52 -5.67 1.45
C TYR A 122 -13.33 -6.72 2.20
N GLU A 123 -14.22 -6.29 3.09
CA GLU A 123 -15.23 -7.17 3.67
C GLU A 123 -16.43 -7.31 2.74
N ILE A 124 -16.73 -8.53 2.31
CA ILE A 124 -17.96 -8.83 1.59
C ILE A 124 -19.08 -8.99 2.62
N LYS A 125 -19.88 -7.94 2.83
CA LYS A 125 -21.09 -8.02 3.65
C LYS A 125 -22.30 -8.40 2.78
N GLY A 126 -22.83 -9.61 2.98
CA GLY A 126 -24.10 -10.08 2.38
C GLY A 126 -23.98 -10.96 1.14
N THR A 127 -25.12 -11.29 0.52
CA THR A 127 -25.21 -12.17 -0.66
C THR A 127 -24.49 -11.54 -1.84
N LEU A 128 -23.52 -12.25 -2.42
CA LEU A 128 -22.77 -11.87 -3.63
C LEU A 128 -23.72 -11.52 -4.79
N ASN A 129 -24.06 -10.25 -4.91
CA ASN A 129 -24.62 -9.71 -6.14
C ASN A 129 -23.45 -9.13 -6.92
N THR A 130 -23.26 -9.57 -8.16
CA THR A 130 -22.11 -9.20 -9.00
C THR A 130 -22.12 -7.72 -9.42
N ARG A 131 -23.15 -6.95 -9.05
CA ARG A 131 -23.26 -5.51 -9.30
C ARG A 131 -22.82 -4.63 -8.12
N SER A 132 -22.83 -5.15 -6.88
CA SER A 132 -22.40 -4.44 -5.66
C SER A 132 -20.89 -4.43 -5.46
N ILE A 133 -20.15 -5.26 -6.19
CA ILE A 133 -18.68 -5.36 -6.09
C ILE A 133 -18.01 -4.20 -6.86
N VAL A 134 -18.67 -3.67 -7.90
CA VAL A 134 -18.21 -2.50 -8.64
C VAL A 134 -18.52 -1.26 -7.81
N GLY A 135 -17.66 -0.97 -6.82
CA GLY A 135 -17.78 0.22 -5.98
C GLY A 135 -17.76 0.03 -4.47
N SER A 136 -17.48 -1.18 -3.97
CA SER A 136 -17.29 -1.37 -2.53
C SER A 136 -16.02 -0.64 -2.08
N LEU A 137 -16.18 0.34 -1.18
CA LEU A 137 -15.05 0.94 -0.47
C LEU A 137 -14.35 -0.13 0.39
N PRO A 138 -13.01 -0.07 0.55
CA PRO A 138 -12.32 -0.91 1.50
C PRO A 138 -12.88 -0.71 2.92
N SER A 139 -13.02 -1.78 3.68
CA SER A 139 -13.44 -1.71 5.08
C SER A 139 -12.25 -1.49 6.02
N ARG A 140 -11.08 -1.98 5.64
CA ARG A 140 -9.84 -1.87 6.40
C ARG A 140 -8.65 -1.69 5.45
N TYR A 141 -7.50 -1.34 5.97
CA TYR A 141 -6.25 -1.16 5.24
C TYR A 141 -5.13 -1.80 6.05
N PHE A 142 -4.17 -2.43 5.41
CA PHE A 142 -3.03 -3.01 6.09
C PHE A 142 -1.72 -2.34 5.65
N LYS A 143 -0.75 -2.37 6.55
CA LYS A 143 0.64 -2.03 6.25
C LYS A 143 1.55 -2.97 7.03
N ILE A 144 2.49 -3.60 6.34
CA ILE A 144 3.50 -4.48 6.90
C ILE A 144 4.85 -3.90 6.55
N VAL A 145 5.73 -3.86 7.54
CA VAL A 145 7.12 -3.43 7.42
C VAL A 145 7.98 -4.63 7.80
N ALA A 146 8.99 -4.96 7.02
CA ALA A 146 9.86 -6.10 7.24
C ALA A 146 11.32 -5.77 6.93
N THR A 147 12.23 -6.48 7.59
CA THR A 147 13.61 -6.69 7.16
C THR A 147 13.76 -8.15 6.71
N GLU A 148 14.98 -8.62 6.52
CA GLU A 148 15.25 -10.05 6.27
C GLU A 148 14.72 -10.95 7.40
N ASP A 149 14.91 -10.54 8.66
CA ASP A 149 14.63 -11.38 9.83
C ASP A 149 13.42 -10.92 10.68
N ASN A 150 12.99 -9.67 10.54
CA ASN A 150 12.01 -9.08 11.45
C ASN A 150 10.85 -8.42 10.71
N TYR A 151 9.68 -8.34 11.35
CA TYR A 151 8.54 -7.60 10.84
C TYR A 151 7.74 -6.89 11.92
N ALA A 152 6.90 -5.95 11.46
CA ALA A 152 5.77 -5.38 12.18
C ALA A 152 4.60 -5.21 11.21
N SER A 153 3.39 -5.53 11.67
CA SER A 153 2.20 -5.52 10.83
C SER A 153 1.02 -4.83 11.52
N PHE A 154 0.29 -4.04 10.74
CA PHE A 154 -0.78 -3.18 11.22
C PHE A 154 -2.01 -3.30 10.32
N VAL A 155 -3.20 -3.20 10.91
CA VAL A 155 -4.47 -3.12 10.16
C VAL A 155 -5.37 -2.04 10.75
N PHE A 156 -5.74 -1.10 9.90
CA PHE A 156 -6.51 0.09 10.22
C PHE A 156 -7.94 -0.05 9.70
N ASN A 157 -8.94 0.25 10.53
CA ASN A 157 -10.31 0.38 10.04
C ASN A 157 -10.46 1.65 9.19
N ALA A 158 -11.34 1.63 8.18
CA ALA A 158 -11.57 2.79 7.33
C ALA A 158 -12.12 4.00 8.11
N ASP A 159 -12.88 3.77 9.18
CA ASP A 159 -13.47 4.78 10.05
C ASP A 159 -12.58 5.12 11.27
N LEU A 160 -11.29 4.74 11.24
CA LEU A 160 -10.38 5.01 12.34
C LEU A 160 -10.23 6.54 12.58
N PRO A 161 -10.47 7.04 13.81
CA PRO A 161 -10.36 8.46 14.10
C PRO A 161 -8.96 9.01 13.87
N ILE A 162 -8.86 10.29 13.47
CA ILE A 162 -7.58 10.97 13.18
C ILE A 162 -6.58 10.96 14.34
N HIS A 163 -7.04 10.87 15.58
CA HIS A 163 -6.22 10.89 16.80
C HIS A 163 -5.90 9.49 17.34
N ALA A 164 -6.29 8.43 16.62
CA ALA A 164 -5.97 7.07 17.00
C ALA A 164 -4.45 6.82 16.89
N ASP A 165 -3.92 6.04 17.83
CA ASP A 165 -2.54 5.59 17.78
C ASP A 165 -2.41 4.41 16.80
N TYR A 166 -1.37 4.42 15.96
CA TYR A 166 -1.07 3.31 15.07
C TYR A 166 -0.57 2.08 15.85
N CYS A 167 0.02 2.26 17.03
CA CYS A 167 0.45 1.15 17.88
C CYS A 167 -0.72 0.33 18.44
N ASP A 168 -1.92 0.90 18.52
CA ASP A 168 -3.13 0.16 18.89
C ASP A 168 -3.70 -0.69 17.72
N GLN A 169 -3.11 -0.57 16.52
CA GLN A 169 -3.59 -1.22 15.30
C GLN A 169 -2.74 -2.43 14.89
N ILE A 170 -1.96 -2.99 15.81
CA ILE A 170 -1.12 -4.17 15.57
C ILE A 170 -2.00 -5.39 15.28
N GLU A 171 -1.70 -6.11 14.20
CA GLU A 171 -2.40 -7.33 13.81
C GLU A 171 -1.43 -8.30 13.13
N SER A 172 -1.61 -9.61 13.33
CA SER A 172 -0.68 -10.61 12.78
C SER A 172 -0.74 -10.71 11.25
N ILE A 173 0.40 -11.03 10.61
CA ILE A 173 0.46 -11.34 9.17
C ILE A 173 -0.56 -12.41 8.80
N ASN A 174 -0.73 -13.45 9.63
CA ASN A 174 -1.70 -14.52 9.37
C ASN A 174 -3.14 -14.02 9.23
N ALA A 175 -3.56 -13.05 10.05
CA ALA A 175 -4.90 -12.46 9.95
C ALA A 175 -5.03 -11.60 8.68
N ILE A 176 -3.97 -10.91 8.27
CA ILE A 176 -3.91 -10.17 7.01
C ILE A 176 -4.01 -11.13 5.81
N GLN A 177 -3.26 -12.23 5.81
CA GLN A 177 -3.33 -13.26 4.75
C GLN A 177 -4.74 -13.86 4.65
N GLN A 178 -5.37 -14.18 5.79
CA GLN A 178 -6.73 -14.73 5.84
C GLN A 178 -7.79 -13.76 5.30
N SER A 179 -7.68 -12.47 5.63
CA SER A 179 -8.64 -11.45 5.20
C SER A 179 -8.44 -10.97 3.75
N SER A 180 -7.19 -10.93 3.29
CA SER A 180 -6.84 -10.49 1.92
C SER A 180 -6.87 -11.62 0.89
N GLY A 181 -6.67 -12.86 1.31
CA GLY A 181 -6.41 -14.00 0.42
C GLY A 181 -5.03 -13.97 -0.23
N LEU A 182 -4.12 -13.10 0.23
CA LEU A 182 -2.74 -13.01 -0.24
C LEU A 182 -1.83 -13.99 0.49
N SER A 183 -0.80 -14.48 -0.22
CA SER A 183 0.37 -15.09 0.40
C SER A 183 1.46 -14.02 0.49
N LEU A 184 1.82 -13.64 1.70
CA LEU A 184 2.75 -12.58 2.04
C LEU A 184 4.04 -13.21 2.56
N PHE A 185 5.18 -12.80 2.00
CA PHE A 185 6.50 -13.34 2.34
C PHE A 185 6.61 -14.88 2.25
N PRO A 186 6.16 -15.52 1.15
CA PRO A 186 6.08 -16.98 1.05
C PRO A 186 7.44 -17.69 1.23
N GLU A 187 8.54 -17.01 0.96
CA GLU A 187 9.91 -17.54 1.09
C GLU A 187 10.53 -17.26 2.46
N LEU A 188 9.94 -16.38 3.28
CA LEU A 188 10.49 -15.91 4.55
C LEU A 188 9.58 -16.22 5.77
N GLU A 189 8.44 -16.91 5.59
CA GLU A 189 7.47 -17.18 6.67
C GLU A 189 8.09 -17.90 7.89
N THR A 190 9.11 -18.74 7.70
CA THR A 190 9.77 -19.48 8.78
C THR A 190 10.87 -18.70 9.50
N GLU A 191 11.33 -17.60 8.92
CA GLU A 191 12.50 -16.83 9.38
C GLU A 191 12.09 -15.48 9.98
N LEU A 192 10.97 -14.92 9.55
CA LEU A 192 10.46 -13.64 10.02
C LEU A 192 9.91 -13.70 11.45
N THR A 193 10.45 -12.85 12.32
CA THR A 193 10.03 -12.69 13.71
C THR A 193 9.35 -11.32 13.97
N PRO A 194 8.38 -11.22 14.89
CA PRO A 194 7.66 -9.97 15.19
C PRO A 194 8.52 -8.97 16.01
N GLY A 195 9.66 -8.54 15.48
CA GLY A 195 10.68 -7.76 16.19
C GLY A 195 10.68 -6.25 15.97
N LEU A 196 10.04 -5.73 14.91
CA LEU A 196 10.17 -4.31 14.55
C LEU A 196 9.28 -3.34 15.35
N TYR A 197 8.36 -3.84 16.18
CA TYR A 197 7.41 -2.99 16.91
C TYR A 197 8.10 -1.96 17.81
N SER A 198 9.15 -2.36 18.53
CA SER A 198 9.89 -1.45 19.41
C SER A 198 10.67 -0.38 18.63
N SER A 199 11.26 -0.75 17.49
CA SER A 199 11.93 0.18 16.59
C SER A 199 10.95 1.19 15.96
N LEU A 200 9.68 0.79 15.78
CA LEU A 200 8.57 1.65 15.39
C LEU A 200 7.89 2.36 16.58
N ARG A 201 8.52 2.39 17.75
CA ARG A 201 8.04 3.05 18.99
C ARG A 201 6.76 2.50 19.59
N CYS A 202 6.37 1.28 19.20
CA CYS A 202 5.27 0.57 19.83
C CYS A 202 5.74 -0.30 20.99
N GLN A 203 4.87 -0.51 21.97
CA GLN A 203 5.06 -1.58 22.94
C GLN A 203 4.83 -2.92 22.24
N GLN A 204 5.67 -3.91 22.53
CA GLN A 204 5.42 -5.26 22.01
C GLN A 204 4.08 -5.78 22.55
N PRO A 205 3.24 -6.38 21.69
CA PRO A 205 2.00 -7.02 22.11
C PRO A 205 2.23 -8.23 23.02
#